data_AF-A0A7Y2FZS4-F1
#
_entry.id   AF-A0A7Y2FZS4-F1
#
_cell.length_a   1.000
_cell.length_b   1.000
_cell.length_c   1.000
_cell.angle_alpha   90.00
_cell.angle_beta   90.00
_cell.angle_gamma   90.00
#
_symmetry.space_group_name_H-M   'P 1'
#
loop_
_entity.id
_entity.type
_entity.pdbx_description
1 polymer ?
#
loop_
_entity_poly.entity_id
_entity_poly.type
_entity_poly.pdbx_seq_one_letter_code
_entity_poly.pdbx_strand_id
1 'polypeptide(L)'
;MNRLKYFLFGIVALTMVACAGDEELPFVDFEDLGYGAYPRLIDGINGQYGVAYNFFDVPNSSIDFTVEFFDDNAGQNVASYAWDVSYSGGGEASLGTITSSSFGTSPAGLPSATVSFTFQEVLDALGYTIDDVIGGERFVFEGTVTKTDGSTFTSANTSGNIESTAGTFRGMFQIVVNIICPSELGGTYAAHTETPDWCGSTWDGEVVLVEDGPGSYIITANVAGGDDPNDFSMGAYDACYGPTSTKPGGNLRFQDACNKLSYAGASRWGEVYYFNSVTVDGADLTIDWYNDYAPESGVTTLTRGDGSDWPELFF
;
A
#
# COMPACT_ATOMS: atom_id res chain seq x y z
N MET A 1 -38.82 -80.27 -17.98
CA MET A 1 -39.35 -78.99 -17.47
C MET A 1 -38.75 -78.54 -16.13
N ASN A 2 -38.24 -79.44 -15.27
CA ASN A 2 -37.68 -79.05 -13.96
C ASN A 2 -36.26 -78.45 -14.04
N ARG A 3 -35.41 -78.87 -14.98
CA ARG A 3 -34.03 -78.36 -15.09
C ARG A 3 -33.92 -76.91 -15.60
N LEU A 4 -34.87 -76.47 -16.43
CA LEU A 4 -34.92 -75.08 -16.92
C LEU A 4 -35.34 -74.10 -15.80
N LYS A 5 -36.20 -74.53 -14.87
CA LYS A 5 -36.59 -73.74 -13.69
C LYS A 5 -35.41 -73.52 -12.73
N TYR A 6 -34.59 -74.55 -12.49
CA TYR A 6 -33.39 -74.40 -11.67
C TYR A 6 -32.32 -73.53 -12.34
N PHE A 7 -32.21 -73.58 -13.67
CA PHE A 7 -31.28 -72.73 -14.41
C PHE A 7 -31.70 -71.24 -14.38
N LEU A 8 -33.01 -70.96 -14.53
CA LEU A 8 -33.54 -69.60 -14.40
C LEU A 8 -33.42 -69.06 -12.97
N PHE A 9 -33.66 -69.90 -11.96
CA PHE A 9 -33.51 -69.51 -10.54
C PHE A 9 -32.04 -69.24 -10.18
N GLY A 10 -31.11 -69.99 -10.78
CA GLY A 10 -29.67 -69.77 -10.64
C GLY A 10 -29.21 -68.44 -11.25
N ILE A 11 -29.73 -68.09 -12.43
CA ILE A 11 -29.40 -66.81 -13.09
C ILE A 11 -29.97 -65.61 -12.31
N VAL A 12 -31.20 -65.70 -11.82
CA VAL A 12 -31.82 -64.64 -11.00
C VAL A 12 -31.09 -64.47 -9.65
N ALA A 13 -30.65 -65.57 -9.03
CA ALA A 13 -29.84 -65.51 -7.82
C ALA A 13 -28.44 -64.91 -8.09
N LEU A 14 -27.84 -65.17 -9.27
CA LEU A 14 -26.55 -64.62 -9.66
C LEU A 14 -26.62 -63.11 -9.96
N THR A 15 -27.73 -62.63 -10.52
CA THR A 15 -27.94 -61.19 -10.79
C THR A 15 -28.28 -60.38 -9.54
N MET A 16 -28.81 -61.00 -8.48
CA MET A 16 -29.09 -60.30 -7.21
C MET A 16 -27.86 -60.16 -6.31
N VAL A 17 -26.80 -60.97 -6.51
CA VAL A 17 -25.51 -60.82 -5.82
C VAL A 17 -24.60 -59.80 -6.51
N ALA A 18 -24.81 -59.52 -7.81
CA ALA A 18 -24.06 -58.52 -8.56
C ALA A 18 -24.53 -57.06 -8.31
N CYS A 19 -25.57 -56.85 -7.49
CA CYS A 19 -26.07 -55.52 -7.12
C CYS A 19 -25.91 -55.22 -5.62
N ALA A 20 -25.06 -55.97 -4.91
CA ALA A 20 -24.85 -55.78 -3.48
C ALA A 20 -23.37 -55.50 -3.19
N GLY A 21 -23.04 -54.22 -3.17
CA GLY A 21 -21.75 -53.70 -2.74
C GLY A 21 -21.08 -52.92 -3.85
N ASP A 22 -21.34 -51.62 -3.89
CA ASP A 22 -20.41 -50.70 -4.53
C ASP A 22 -19.05 -50.94 -3.89
N GLU A 23 -18.06 -51.27 -4.71
CA GLU A 23 -16.69 -51.55 -4.27
C GLU A 23 -16.18 -50.30 -3.56
N GLU A 24 -15.69 -50.41 -2.32
CA GLU A 24 -15.09 -49.26 -1.62
C GLU A 24 -13.88 -48.79 -2.45
N LEU A 25 -14.10 -47.73 -3.24
CA LEU A 25 -13.06 -47.14 -4.06
C LEU A 25 -11.99 -46.56 -3.11
N PRO A 26 -10.70 -46.69 -3.46
CA PRO A 26 -9.61 -46.16 -2.64
C PRO A 26 -9.54 -44.62 -2.64
N PHE A 27 -10.51 -43.95 -3.27
CA PHE A 27 -10.67 -42.51 -3.35
C PHE A 27 -12.14 -42.16 -3.16
N VAL A 28 -12.38 -40.96 -2.65
CA VAL A 28 -13.73 -40.41 -2.49
C VAL A 28 -14.27 -40.04 -3.87
N ASP A 29 -15.51 -40.42 -4.17
CA ASP A 29 -16.15 -40.03 -5.41
C ASP A 29 -16.35 -38.51 -5.46
N PHE A 30 -16.35 -37.96 -6.67
CA PHE A 30 -16.47 -36.50 -6.86
C PHE A 30 -17.72 -35.93 -6.19
N GLU A 31 -18.82 -36.69 -6.19
CA GLU A 31 -20.10 -36.31 -5.57
C GLU A 31 -20.02 -36.25 -4.04
N ASP A 32 -19.09 -36.98 -3.43
CA ASP A 32 -18.85 -37.06 -1.98
C ASP A 32 -17.72 -36.12 -1.52
N LEU A 33 -17.07 -35.41 -2.44
CA LEU A 33 -16.07 -34.40 -2.09
C LEU A 33 -16.75 -33.18 -1.44
N GLY A 34 -16.09 -32.62 -0.43
CA GLY A 34 -16.48 -31.33 0.12
C GLY A 34 -16.28 -30.21 -0.90
N TYR A 35 -17.34 -29.48 -1.21
CA TYR A 35 -17.28 -28.33 -2.11
C TYR A 35 -17.03 -27.03 -1.33
N GLY A 36 -15.98 -26.31 -1.74
CA GLY A 36 -15.62 -25.04 -1.15
C GLY A 36 -16.53 -23.88 -1.55
N ALA A 37 -16.32 -22.73 -0.93
CA ALA A 37 -16.88 -21.45 -1.36
C ALA A 37 -15.77 -20.40 -1.51
N TYR A 38 -15.93 -19.47 -2.45
CA TYR A 38 -14.98 -18.36 -2.60
C TYR A 38 -15.66 -17.06 -3.05
N PRO A 39 -15.12 -15.90 -2.65
CA PRO A 39 -15.56 -14.60 -3.13
C PRO A 39 -14.77 -14.24 -4.38
N ARG A 40 -15.42 -14.15 -5.54
CA ARG A 40 -14.80 -13.67 -6.78
C ARG A 40 -14.90 -12.15 -6.85
N LEU A 41 -13.76 -11.48 -6.95
CA LEU A 41 -13.68 -10.06 -7.25
C LEU A 41 -14.33 -9.79 -8.62
N ILE A 42 -15.31 -8.88 -8.68
CA ILE A 42 -16.01 -8.50 -9.93
C ILE A 42 -15.79 -7.04 -10.32
N ASP A 43 -15.66 -6.16 -9.34
CA ASP A 43 -15.18 -4.80 -9.55
C ASP A 43 -13.68 -4.73 -9.21
N GLY A 44 -12.95 -3.71 -9.67
CA GLY A 44 -11.58 -3.50 -9.23
C GLY A 44 -11.49 -3.32 -7.70
N ILE A 45 -10.25 -3.28 -7.19
CA ILE A 45 -9.99 -2.69 -5.88
C ILE A 45 -9.78 -1.21 -6.12
N ASN A 46 -10.67 -0.39 -5.58
CA ASN A 46 -10.70 1.05 -5.80
C ASN A 46 -10.29 1.78 -4.52
N GLY A 47 -9.69 2.95 -4.71
CA GLY A 47 -9.37 3.88 -3.64
C GLY A 47 -8.94 5.21 -4.22
N GLN A 48 -9.09 6.30 -3.46
CA GLN A 48 -8.76 7.66 -3.90
C GLN A 48 -7.29 7.78 -4.33
N TYR A 49 -6.40 7.00 -3.70
CA TYR A 49 -4.96 6.99 -3.94
C TYR A 49 -4.47 5.66 -4.52
N GLY A 50 -5.34 4.96 -5.26
CA GLY A 50 -5.11 3.57 -5.67
C GLY A 50 -5.32 2.61 -4.49
N VAL A 51 -4.58 1.50 -4.45
CA VAL A 51 -4.65 0.52 -3.34
C VAL A 51 -3.76 0.98 -2.17
N ALA A 52 -4.04 2.18 -1.67
CA ALA A 52 -3.31 2.82 -0.59
C ALA A 52 -4.17 3.82 0.20
N TYR A 53 -3.79 4.04 1.46
CA TYR A 53 -4.27 5.15 2.27
C TYR A 53 -3.26 6.29 2.30
N ASN A 54 -3.73 7.53 2.30
CA ASN A 54 -2.88 8.70 2.44
C ASN A 54 -2.75 9.05 3.93
N PHE A 55 -1.51 9.04 4.44
CA PHE A 55 -1.19 9.37 5.82
C PHE A 55 -1.73 10.74 6.26
N PHE A 56 -1.78 11.71 5.33
CA PHE A 56 -2.24 13.07 5.62
C PHE A 56 -3.74 13.29 5.42
N ASP A 57 -4.47 12.29 4.90
CA ASP A 57 -5.90 12.42 4.59
C ASP A 57 -6.70 11.21 5.12
N VAL A 58 -6.64 11.00 6.44
CA VAL A 58 -7.40 9.94 7.13
C VAL A 58 -8.91 10.00 6.84
N PRO A 59 -9.58 11.18 6.89
CA PRO A 59 -11.03 11.23 6.76
C PRO A 59 -11.56 10.87 5.37
N ASN A 60 -10.79 11.10 4.29
CA ASN A 60 -11.23 10.84 2.92
C ASN A 60 -10.54 9.63 2.27
N SER A 61 -9.59 8.99 2.96
CA SER A 61 -8.94 7.77 2.48
C SER A 61 -9.85 6.55 2.66
N SER A 62 -10.15 5.84 1.58
CA SER A 62 -10.95 4.61 1.59
C SER A 62 -10.50 3.60 0.54
N ILE A 63 -10.74 2.32 0.82
CA ILE A 63 -10.61 1.21 -0.13
C ILE A 63 -11.96 0.52 -0.27
N ASP A 64 -12.42 0.31 -1.49
CA ASP A 64 -13.65 -0.42 -1.78
C ASP A 64 -13.45 -1.46 -2.88
N PHE A 65 -14.27 -2.50 -2.84
CA PHE A 65 -14.35 -3.51 -3.89
C PHE A 65 -15.68 -4.25 -3.81
N THR A 66 -16.06 -4.88 -4.93
CA THR A 66 -17.26 -5.72 -4.99
C THR A 66 -16.91 -7.14 -5.38
N VAL A 67 -17.47 -8.09 -4.64
CA VAL A 67 -17.34 -9.53 -4.89
C VAL A 67 -18.68 -10.16 -5.21
N GLU A 68 -18.66 -11.29 -5.89
CA GLU A 68 -19.76 -12.24 -5.95
C GLU A 68 -19.32 -13.60 -5.41
N PHE A 69 -20.26 -14.38 -4.90
CA PHE A 69 -19.95 -15.63 -4.23
C PHE A 69 -20.17 -16.85 -5.13
N PHE A 70 -19.25 -17.81 -5.02
CA PHE A 70 -19.33 -19.10 -5.71
C PHE A 70 -19.27 -20.23 -4.70
N ASP A 71 -20.09 -21.24 -4.93
CA ASP A 71 -20.07 -22.55 -4.29
C ASP A 71 -20.78 -23.56 -5.22
N ASP A 72 -21.04 -24.77 -4.70
CA ASP A 72 -21.76 -25.85 -5.39
C ASP A 72 -23.24 -25.57 -5.70
N ASN A 73 -23.82 -24.52 -5.10
CA ASN A 73 -25.20 -24.09 -5.24
C ASN A 73 -25.30 -22.62 -5.71
N ALA A 74 -24.41 -22.23 -6.63
CA ALA A 74 -24.38 -20.89 -7.23
C ALA A 74 -24.27 -19.75 -6.19
N GLY A 75 -23.43 -19.94 -5.17
CA GLY A 75 -23.14 -18.98 -4.10
C GLY A 75 -24.17 -18.96 -2.97
N GLN A 76 -25.27 -19.71 -3.08
CA GLN A 76 -26.40 -19.64 -2.15
C GLN A 76 -26.13 -20.30 -0.80
N ASN A 77 -25.10 -21.13 -0.70
CA ASN A 77 -24.68 -21.72 0.57
C ASN A 77 -23.72 -20.78 1.33
N VAL A 78 -23.33 -19.62 0.80
CA VAL A 78 -22.53 -18.64 1.55
C VAL A 78 -23.40 -17.92 2.57
N ALA A 79 -23.07 -18.09 3.85
CA ALA A 79 -23.77 -17.50 4.98
C ALA A 79 -23.23 -16.12 5.36
N SER A 80 -21.91 -15.93 5.28
CA SER A 80 -21.29 -14.66 5.62
C SER A 80 -19.91 -14.47 4.99
N TYR A 81 -19.49 -13.21 5.00
CA TYR A 81 -18.17 -12.77 4.59
C TYR A 81 -17.64 -11.76 5.61
N ALA A 82 -16.61 -12.16 6.35
CA ALA A 82 -16.00 -11.38 7.42
C ALA A 82 -14.61 -10.89 7.02
N TRP A 83 -14.19 -9.77 7.60
CA TRP A 83 -12.87 -9.21 7.37
C TRP A 83 -12.19 -8.82 8.67
N ASP A 84 -10.90 -9.12 8.73
CA ASP A 84 -10.00 -8.72 9.79
C ASP A 84 -8.82 -7.95 9.18
N VAL A 85 -8.19 -7.10 9.98
CA VAL A 85 -7.04 -6.28 9.58
C VAL A 85 -5.92 -6.38 10.60
N SER A 86 -4.70 -6.41 10.12
CA SER A 86 -3.48 -6.26 10.92
C SER A 86 -2.59 -5.18 10.34
N TYR A 87 -1.75 -4.59 11.20
CA TYR A 87 -0.79 -3.56 10.82
C TYR A 87 0.63 -4.06 11.05
N SER A 88 1.49 -4.00 10.02
CA SER A 88 2.92 -4.37 10.06
C SER A 88 3.24 -5.68 10.82
N GLY A 89 2.40 -6.71 10.67
CA GLY A 89 2.58 -8.02 11.33
C GLY A 89 2.19 -8.07 12.82
N GLY A 90 1.47 -7.05 13.30
CA GLY A 90 0.85 -7.00 14.63
C GLY A 90 -0.40 -7.89 14.75
N GLY A 91 -1.17 -7.68 15.83
CA GLY A 91 -2.41 -8.43 16.07
C GLY A 91 -3.51 -8.08 15.05
N GLU A 92 -4.43 -9.03 14.85
CA GLU A 92 -5.61 -8.87 14.03
C GLU A 92 -6.75 -8.19 14.80
N ALA A 93 -7.50 -7.34 14.12
CA ALA A 93 -8.73 -6.73 14.60
C ALA A 93 -9.85 -6.88 13.57
N SER A 94 -11.09 -7.07 14.04
CA SER A 94 -12.23 -7.29 13.15
C SER A 94 -12.79 -5.99 12.58
N LEU A 95 -13.02 -5.98 11.26
CA LEU A 95 -13.71 -4.91 10.52
C LEU A 95 -15.20 -5.24 10.29
N GLY A 96 -15.66 -6.37 10.80
CA GLY A 96 -17.06 -6.77 10.79
C GLY A 96 -17.37 -7.91 9.82
N THR A 97 -18.67 -8.17 9.67
CA THR A 97 -19.18 -9.33 8.93
C THR A 97 -20.42 -8.94 8.13
N ILE A 98 -20.37 -9.21 6.83
CA ILE A 98 -21.51 -9.09 5.92
C ILE A 98 -22.22 -10.44 5.88
N THR A 99 -23.48 -10.48 6.29
CA THR A 99 -24.28 -11.72 6.29
C THR A 99 -25.10 -11.85 5.02
N SER A 100 -25.52 -13.07 4.69
CA SER A 100 -26.27 -13.36 3.47
C SER A 100 -27.57 -12.59 3.32
N SER A 101 -28.19 -12.17 4.44
CA SER A 101 -29.38 -11.29 4.42
C SER A 101 -29.13 -9.90 3.82
N SER A 102 -27.86 -9.49 3.73
CA SER A 102 -27.44 -8.19 3.18
C SER A 102 -26.81 -8.31 1.79
N PHE A 103 -26.70 -9.52 1.23
CA PHE A 103 -26.13 -9.72 -0.09
C PHE A 103 -27.05 -9.15 -1.17
N GLY A 104 -26.43 -8.51 -2.15
CA GLY A 104 -27.05 -8.12 -3.40
C GLY A 104 -27.06 -9.28 -4.40
N THR A 105 -27.28 -8.92 -5.66
CA THR A 105 -27.21 -9.85 -6.78
C THR A 105 -26.32 -9.26 -7.87
N SER A 106 -25.31 -10.02 -8.29
CA SER A 106 -24.38 -9.62 -9.34
C SER A 106 -25.05 -9.65 -10.73
N PRO A 107 -24.43 -9.06 -11.77
CA PRO A 107 -24.91 -9.20 -13.15
C PRO A 107 -25.00 -10.65 -13.64
N ALA A 108 -24.25 -11.58 -13.03
CA ALA A 108 -24.31 -13.01 -13.32
C ALA A 108 -25.44 -13.74 -12.58
N GLY A 109 -26.21 -13.04 -11.74
CA GLY A 109 -27.29 -13.62 -10.94
C GLY A 109 -26.83 -14.29 -9.64
N LEU A 110 -25.58 -14.10 -9.23
CA LEU A 110 -25.00 -14.69 -8.02
C LEU A 110 -25.13 -13.74 -6.83
N PRO A 111 -25.16 -14.24 -5.59
CA PRO A 111 -25.09 -13.38 -4.40
C PRO A 111 -23.82 -12.51 -4.42
N SER A 112 -23.94 -11.24 -4.05
CA SER A 112 -22.82 -10.28 -4.10
C SER A 112 -22.71 -9.42 -2.84
N ALA A 113 -21.51 -8.93 -2.55
CA ALA A 113 -21.27 -7.98 -1.47
C ALA A 113 -20.30 -6.88 -1.95
N THR A 114 -20.60 -5.64 -1.57
CA THR A 114 -19.68 -4.52 -1.68
C THR A 114 -19.08 -4.26 -0.31
N VAL A 115 -17.76 -4.20 -0.26
CA VAL A 115 -16.98 -3.98 0.95
C VAL A 115 -16.30 -2.62 0.81
N SER A 116 -16.28 -1.85 1.89
CA SER A 116 -15.57 -0.58 1.98
C SER A 116 -14.88 -0.51 3.32
N PHE A 117 -13.62 -0.07 3.32
CA PHE A 117 -12.81 0.18 4.50
C PHE A 117 -12.27 1.60 4.42
N THR A 118 -12.81 2.50 5.25
CA THR A 118 -12.20 3.81 5.44
C THR A 118 -10.95 3.69 6.31
N PHE A 119 -10.00 4.60 6.13
CA PHE A 119 -8.78 4.59 6.94
C PHE A 119 -9.10 4.81 8.44
N GLN A 120 -10.08 5.67 8.74
CA GLN A 120 -10.55 5.86 10.11
C GLN A 120 -11.11 4.58 10.75
N GLU A 121 -11.95 3.81 10.04
CA GLU A 121 -12.49 2.54 10.55
C GLU A 121 -11.39 1.53 10.85
N VAL A 122 -10.34 1.49 10.02
CA VAL A 122 -9.19 0.60 10.22
C VAL A 122 -8.40 0.97 11.48
N LEU A 123 -8.12 2.27 11.68
CA LEU A 123 -7.44 2.76 12.87
C LEU A 123 -8.29 2.50 14.13
N ASP A 124 -9.59 2.79 14.08
CA ASP A 124 -10.52 2.57 15.19
C ASP A 124 -10.61 1.09 15.59
N ALA A 125 -10.65 0.18 14.60
CA ALA A 125 -10.68 -1.27 14.86
C ALA A 125 -9.41 -1.76 15.56
N LEU A 126 -8.24 -1.24 15.17
CA LEU A 126 -6.96 -1.56 15.79
C LEU A 126 -6.74 -0.84 17.13
N GLY A 127 -7.57 0.17 17.44
CA GLY A 127 -7.40 1.02 18.61
C GLY A 127 -6.21 1.99 18.47
N TYR A 128 -5.90 2.40 17.25
CA TYR A 128 -4.78 3.27 16.89
C TYR A 128 -5.23 4.68 16.56
N THR A 129 -4.32 5.64 16.67
CA THR A 129 -4.40 6.94 16.00
C THR A 129 -3.43 7.00 14.83
N ILE A 130 -3.43 8.11 14.08
CA ILE A 130 -2.47 8.31 13.00
C ILE A 130 -1.01 8.33 13.50
N ASP A 131 -0.78 8.69 14.77
CA ASP A 131 0.55 8.74 15.38
C ASP A 131 1.11 7.34 15.68
N ASP A 132 0.25 6.30 15.72
CA ASP A 132 0.65 4.91 15.95
C ASP A 132 1.07 4.18 14.67
N VAL A 133 0.86 4.80 13.51
CA VAL A 133 1.21 4.23 12.20
C VAL A 133 2.30 5.06 11.52
N ILE A 134 3.00 4.44 10.57
CA ILE A 134 4.15 5.02 9.89
C ILE A 134 3.87 4.92 8.40
N GLY A 135 4.02 6.02 7.66
CA GLY A 135 3.91 5.92 6.21
C GLY A 135 5.06 5.12 5.59
N GLY A 136 4.76 4.44 4.50
CA GLY A 136 5.61 3.40 3.92
C GLY A 136 5.32 1.99 4.46
N GLU A 137 4.67 1.86 5.63
CA GLU A 137 4.17 0.59 6.14
C GLU A 137 2.84 0.19 5.47
N ARG A 138 2.29 -0.96 5.87
CA ARG A 138 1.10 -1.55 5.23
C ARG A 138 0.15 -2.19 6.24
N PHE A 139 -1.12 -2.15 5.87
CA PHE A 139 -2.17 -2.97 6.45
C PHE A 139 -2.35 -4.24 5.63
N VAL A 140 -2.63 -5.34 6.32
CA VAL A 140 -2.98 -6.62 5.70
C VAL A 140 -4.41 -6.94 6.13
N PHE A 141 -5.29 -7.07 5.15
CA PHE A 141 -6.69 -7.41 5.35
C PHE A 141 -6.90 -8.85 4.94
N GLU A 142 -7.61 -9.62 5.76
CA GLU A 142 -7.89 -11.03 5.52
C GLU A 142 -9.39 -11.29 5.59
N GLY A 143 -9.89 -11.95 4.54
CA GLY A 143 -11.30 -12.26 4.35
C GLY A 143 -11.60 -13.72 4.70
N THR A 144 -12.71 -13.94 5.40
CA THR A 144 -13.23 -15.26 5.73
C THR A 144 -14.63 -15.45 5.14
N VAL A 145 -14.79 -16.43 4.25
CA VAL A 145 -16.11 -16.88 3.78
C VAL A 145 -16.60 -18.02 4.65
N THR A 146 -17.82 -17.91 5.17
CA THR A 146 -18.46 -18.99 5.94
C THR A 146 -19.69 -19.51 5.19
N LYS A 147 -19.81 -20.83 5.04
CA LYS A 147 -21.00 -21.47 4.47
C LYS A 147 -22.08 -21.70 5.53
N THR A 148 -23.30 -22.00 5.09
CA THR A 148 -24.46 -22.32 5.94
C THR A 148 -24.28 -23.61 6.76
N ASP A 149 -23.39 -24.50 6.33
CA ASP A 149 -22.97 -25.70 7.08
C ASP A 149 -21.91 -25.42 8.16
N GLY A 150 -21.42 -24.17 8.24
CA GLY A 150 -20.40 -23.73 9.20
C GLY A 150 -18.95 -23.90 8.74
N SER A 151 -18.70 -24.45 7.55
CA SER A 151 -17.35 -24.50 6.98
C SER A 151 -16.84 -23.10 6.61
N THR A 152 -15.53 -22.88 6.77
CA THR A 152 -14.87 -21.58 6.58
C THR A 152 -13.73 -21.67 5.58
N PHE A 153 -13.59 -20.64 4.75
CA PHE A 153 -12.59 -20.54 3.69
C PHE A 153 -11.86 -19.20 3.82
N THR A 154 -10.53 -19.27 3.81
CA THR A 154 -9.60 -18.14 3.91
C THR A 154 -8.46 -18.33 2.92
N SER A 155 -7.55 -17.35 2.84
CA SER A 155 -6.28 -17.48 2.11
C SER A 155 -5.36 -18.59 2.66
N ALA A 156 -5.57 -19.06 3.89
CA ALA A 156 -4.72 -20.09 4.50
C ALA A 156 -5.11 -21.51 4.11
N ASN A 157 -6.35 -21.72 3.69
CA ASN A 157 -6.90 -23.04 3.34
C ASN A 157 -7.44 -23.13 1.90
N THR A 158 -7.16 -22.11 1.09
CA THR A 158 -7.50 -22.06 -0.32
C THR A 158 -6.24 -22.30 -1.17
N SER A 159 -6.39 -22.66 -2.44
CA SER A 159 -5.23 -22.80 -3.33
C SER A 159 -4.85 -21.45 -3.92
N GLY A 160 -3.55 -21.19 -4.12
CA GLY A 160 -3.07 -19.94 -4.71
C GLY A 160 -3.61 -19.64 -6.12
N ASN A 161 -4.10 -20.65 -6.86
CA ASN A 161 -4.80 -20.44 -8.13
C ASN A 161 -6.15 -19.74 -7.97
N ILE A 162 -6.82 -19.96 -6.84
CA ILE A 162 -8.10 -19.34 -6.50
C ILE A 162 -7.86 -17.96 -5.89
N GLU A 163 -6.93 -17.83 -4.94
CA GLU A 163 -6.65 -16.59 -4.19
C GLU A 163 -6.06 -15.44 -5.02
N SER A 164 -5.56 -15.72 -6.21
CA SER A 164 -5.02 -14.66 -7.05
C SER A 164 -6.14 -13.75 -7.57
N THR A 165 -6.17 -12.50 -7.11
CA THR A 165 -7.10 -11.45 -7.59
C THR A 165 -6.89 -11.07 -9.07
N ALA A 166 -5.72 -11.41 -9.64
CA ALA A 166 -5.38 -11.25 -11.05
C ALA A 166 -5.50 -12.54 -11.88
N GLY A 167 -5.77 -13.69 -11.23
CA GLY A 167 -5.93 -14.99 -11.88
C GLY A 167 -7.32 -15.20 -12.47
N THR A 168 -7.59 -16.39 -13.01
CA THR A 168 -8.90 -16.72 -13.61
C THR A 168 -10.04 -16.69 -12.58
N PHE A 169 -9.77 -17.10 -11.35
CA PHE A 169 -10.78 -17.21 -10.29
C PHE A 169 -10.97 -15.90 -9.50
N ARG A 170 -9.96 -15.03 -9.47
CA ARG A 170 -10.00 -13.71 -8.82
C ARG A 170 -10.50 -13.75 -7.37
N GLY A 171 -10.07 -14.74 -6.59
CA GLY A 171 -10.49 -14.94 -5.22
C GLY A 171 -10.04 -13.80 -4.33
N MET A 172 -10.98 -13.09 -3.73
CA MET A 172 -10.72 -11.94 -2.87
C MET A 172 -10.62 -12.40 -1.41
N PHE A 173 -9.57 -13.11 -1.02
CA PHE A 173 -9.39 -13.52 0.38
C PHE A 173 -8.41 -12.63 1.15
N GLN A 174 -7.64 -11.80 0.45
CA GLN A 174 -6.64 -10.96 1.06
C GLN A 174 -6.39 -9.72 0.21
N ILE A 175 -6.08 -8.63 0.88
CA ILE A 175 -5.57 -7.41 0.24
C ILE A 175 -4.52 -6.77 1.14
N VAL A 176 -3.44 -6.30 0.53
CA VAL A 176 -2.41 -5.49 1.20
C VAL A 176 -2.62 -4.05 0.74
N VAL A 177 -2.79 -3.14 1.70
CA VAL A 177 -2.99 -1.71 1.44
C VAL A 177 -1.83 -0.96 2.07
N ASN A 178 -1.09 -0.20 1.26
CA ASN A 178 0.05 0.59 1.77
C ASN A 178 -0.44 1.90 2.36
N ILE A 179 0.32 2.43 3.31
CA ILE A 179 0.20 3.82 3.76
C ILE A 179 1.20 4.62 2.94
N ILE A 180 0.73 5.58 2.14
CA ILE A 180 1.58 6.46 1.36
C ILE A 180 1.65 7.84 1.99
N CYS A 181 2.77 8.51 1.75
CA CYS A 181 2.98 9.91 2.10
C CYS A 181 3.31 10.66 0.81
N PRO A 182 2.30 11.18 0.09
CA PRO A 182 2.54 12.04 -1.06
C PRO A 182 3.38 13.24 -0.62
N SER A 183 4.39 13.59 -1.41
CA SER A 183 5.23 14.75 -1.17
C SER A 183 5.06 15.73 -2.33
N GLU A 184 4.71 16.97 -2.00
CA GLU A 184 4.50 18.06 -2.97
C GLU A 184 5.45 19.22 -2.68
N LEU A 185 6.72 18.89 -2.41
CA LEU A 185 7.78 19.88 -2.21
C LEU A 185 8.46 20.30 -3.51
N GLY A 186 8.06 19.72 -4.65
CA GLY A 186 8.60 20.09 -5.95
C GLY A 186 8.19 21.52 -6.32
N GLY A 187 9.15 22.33 -6.78
CA GLY A 187 8.85 23.71 -7.12
C GLY A 187 10.06 24.62 -7.11
N THR A 188 9.78 25.89 -7.32
CA THR A 188 10.75 26.98 -7.41
C THR A 188 10.51 27.97 -6.28
N TYR A 189 11.55 28.29 -5.52
CA TYR A 189 11.47 29.08 -4.29
C TYR A 189 12.49 30.20 -4.31
N ALA A 190 12.10 31.39 -3.83
CA ALA A 190 13.07 32.41 -3.49
C ALA A 190 13.89 31.89 -2.30
N ALA A 191 15.20 32.08 -2.35
CA ALA A 191 16.11 31.53 -1.36
C ALA A 191 17.02 32.61 -0.79
N HIS A 192 17.14 32.62 0.54
CA HIS A 192 18.13 33.40 1.28
C HIS A 192 19.00 32.45 2.09
N THR A 193 20.30 32.41 1.81
CA THR A 193 21.25 31.50 2.47
C THR A 193 22.33 32.28 3.20
N GLU A 194 22.48 31.99 4.49
CA GLU A 194 23.54 32.52 5.35
C GLU A 194 24.57 31.43 5.67
N THR A 195 25.85 31.78 5.77
CA THR A 195 26.96 30.83 6.05
C THR A 195 27.78 31.25 7.28
N PRO A 196 27.15 31.49 8.44
CA PRO A 196 27.78 32.16 9.59
C PRO A 196 29.01 31.42 10.12
N ASP A 197 28.94 30.09 10.18
CA ASP A 197 30.02 29.25 10.74
C ASP A 197 31.05 28.78 9.71
N TRP A 198 30.85 29.15 8.44
CA TRP A 198 31.73 28.74 7.34
C TRP A 198 32.58 29.89 6.80
N CYS A 199 31.98 30.85 6.10
CA CYS A 199 32.68 31.96 5.46
C CYS A 199 32.06 33.34 5.77
N GLY A 200 31.00 33.39 6.57
CA GLY A 200 30.34 34.63 7.00
C GLY A 200 29.70 35.43 5.85
N SER A 201 29.29 34.74 4.77
CA SER A 201 28.69 35.37 3.59
C SER A 201 27.21 35.01 3.45
N THR A 202 26.51 35.77 2.63
CA THR A 202 25.10 35.53 2.29
C THR A 202 24.94 35.37 0.78
N TRP A 203 23.91 34.62 0.39
CA TRP A 203 23.50 34.46 -1.00
C TRP A 203 21.98 34.57 -1.12
N ASP A 204 21.54 35.32 -2.11
CA ASP A 204 20.13 35.45 -2.48
C ASP A 204 19.95 34.91 -3.90
N GLY A 205 18.92 34.12 -4.11
CA GLY A 205 18.65 33.56 -5.43
C GLY A 205 17.39 32.72 -5.49
N GLU A 206 17.41 31.76 -6.38
CA GLU A 206 16.31 30.82 -6.61
C GLU A 206 16.82 29.40 -6.39
N VAL A 207 16.06 28.64 -5.60
CA VAL A 207 16.25 27.20 -5.40
C VAL A 207 15.08 26.47 -6.05
N VAL A 208 15.38 25.44 -6.84
CA VAL A 208 14.37 24.56 -7.42
C VAL A 208 14.54 23.17 -6.85
N LEU A 209 13.48 22.64 -6.24
CA LEU A 209 13.35 21.25 -5.85
C LEU A 209 12.77 20.49 -7.04
N VAL A 210 13.62 19.74 -7.74
CA VAL A 210 13.25 18.95 -8.91
C VAL A 210 12.92 17.54 -8.47
N GLU A 211 11.69 17.08 -8.71
CA GLU A 211 11.27 15.73 -8.36
C GLU A 211 12.08 14.68 -9.15
N ASP A 212 12.67 13.72 -8.44
CA ASP A 212 13.46 12.60 -8.96
C ASP A 212 12.86 11.23 -8.55
N GLY A 213 11.64 11.24 -8.02
CA GLY A 213 10.88 10.09 -7.56
C GLY A 213 9.95 10.45 -6.40
N PRO A 214 9.08 9.53 -5.96
CA PRO A 214 8.15 9.78 -4.86
C PRO A 214 8.92 10.22 -3.60
N GLY A 215 8.70 11.46 -3.15
CA GLY A 215 9.36 12.02 -1.98
C GLY A 215 10.86 12.28 -2.15
N SER A 216 11.42 12.21 -3.36
CA SER A 216 12.85 12.37 -3.60
C SER A 216 13.09 13.54 -4.55
N TYR A 217 13.97 14.46 -4.17
CA TYR A 217 14.25 15.69 -4.91
C TYR A 217 15.74 15.88 -5.17
N ILE A 218 16.03 16.47 -6.32
CA ILE A 218 17.31 17.10 -6.64
C ILE A 218 17.17 18.59 -6.32
N ILE A 219 18.12 19.13 -5.56
CA ILE A 219 18.18 20.56 -5.30
C ILE A 219 19.01 21.21 -6.39
N THR A 220 18.45 22.25 -7.00
CA THR A 220 19.21 23.17 -7.84
C THR A 220 19.16 24.56 -7.25
N ALA A 221 20.26 25.31 -7.35
CA ALA A 221 20.33 26.70 -6.93
C ALA A 221 21.05 27.45 -8.05
N ASN A 222 20.41 28.45 -8.67
CA ASN A 222 21.03 29.56 -9.43
C ASN A 222 20.05 30.30 -10.35
N VAL A 223 20.35 31.59 -10.57
CA VAL A 223 19.81 32.42 -11.66
C VAL A 223 20.89 32.57 -12.75
N ALA A 224 20.90 31.62 -13.69
CA ALA A 224 21.69 31.57 -14.94
C ALA A 224 23.10 30.92 -14.95
N GLY A 225 23.24 29.89 -15.79
CA GLY A 225 24.44 29.68 -16.63
C GLY A 225 25.48 28.64 -16.21
N GLY A 226 25.28 27.89 -15.13
CA GLY A 226 26.17 26.79 -14.73
C GLY A 226 25.81 25.46 -15.40
N ASP A 227 26.81 24.69 -15.81
CA ASP A 227 26.66 23.32 -16.39
C ASP A 227 26.31 22.24 -15.33
N ASP A 228 26.13 22.64 -14.07
CA ASP A 228 25.95 21.76 -12.92
C ASP A 228 24.77 22.21 -12.06
N PRO A 229 23.55 21.75 -12.39
CA PRO A 229 22.36 22.22 -11.72
C PRO A 229 22.27 21.73 -10.27
N ASN A 230 22.99 20.68 -9.87
CA ASN A 230 22.77 20.03 -8.57
C ASN A 230 23.55 20.74 -7.45
N ASP A 231 22.91 21.68 -6.77
CA ASP A 231 23.47 22.43 -5.66
C ASP A 231 22.74 22.18 -4.35
N PHE A 232 23.14 21.11 -3.66
CA PHE A 232 22.64 20.74 -2.34
C PHE A 232 23.05 21.71 -1.22
N SER A 233 23.95 22.66 -1.52
CA SER A 233 24.32 23.72 -0.58
C SER A 233 23.37 24.92 -0.62
N MET A 234 22.36 24.89 -1.52
CA MET A 234 21.36 25.93 -1.68
C MET A 234 21.99 27.34 -1.83
N GLY A 235 23.05 27.45 -2.62
CA GLY A 235 23.77 28.71 -2.86
C GLY A 235 24.91 29.04 -1.90
N ALA A 236 25.12 28.26 -0.82
CA ALA A 236 26.25 28.50 0.08
C ALA A 236 27.62 28.34 -0.61
N TYR A 237 27.75 27.39 -1.54
CA TYR A 237 28.97 27.23 -2.34
C TYR A 237 29.20 28.43 -3.28
N ASP A 238 28.14 29.05 -3.80
CA ASP A 238 28.25 30.30 -4.54
C ASP A 238 28.73 31.44 -3.63
N ALA A 239 28.19 31.53 -2.41
CA ALA A 239 28.58 32.52 -1.43
C ALA A 239 30.06 32.41 -1.03
N CYS A 240 30.52 31.19 -0.71
CA CYS A 240 31.83 30.96 -0.10
C CYS A 240 32.96 30.68 -1.10
N TYR A 241 32.67 30.00 -2.22
CA TYR A 241 33.67 29.66 -3.23
C TYR A 241 33.49 30.43 -4.55
N GLY A 242 32.41 31.19 -4.69
CA GLY A 242 32.10 32.01 -5.87
C GLY A 242 31.23 31.29 -6.91
N PRO A 243 30.64 32.05 -7.86
CA PRO A 243 29.61 31.59 -8.80
C PRO A 243 30.07 30.51 -9.78
N THR A 244 31.38 30.34 -9.95
CA THR A 244 31.97 29.35 -10.86
C THR A 244 32.45 28.10 -10.15
N SER A 245 32.22 27.98 -8.84
CA SER A 245 32.62 26.81 -8.06
C SER A 245 31.83 25.58 -8.52
N THR A 246 32.51 24.43 -8.59
CA THR A 246 31.83 23.16 -8.79
C THR A 246 30.90 22.90 -7.62
N LYS A 247 29.68 22.43 -7.90
CA LYS A 247 28.66 22.18 -6.86
C LYS A 247 28.78 20.78 -6.29
N PRO A 248 28.26 20.50 -5.09
CA PRO A 248 28.34 19.17 -4.48
C PRO A 248 27.85 18.07 -5.42
N GLY A 249 26.69 18.27 -6.05
CA GLY A 249 25.99 17.30 -6.89
C GLY A 249 26.15 15.85 -6.44
N GLY A 250 26.61 14.97 -7.35
CA GLY A 250 26.74 13.55 -7.05
C GLY A 250 25.39 12.82 -7.06
N ASN A 251 25.22 11.84 -6.16
CA ASN A 251 23.96 11.12 -5.99
C ASN A 251 23.17 11.58 -4.75
N LEU A 252 23.50 12.76 -4.20
CA LEU A 252 22.71 13.39 -3.15
C LEU A 252 21.24 13.50 -3.56
N ARG A 253 20.36 13.33 -2.59
CA ARG A 253 18.92 13.55 -2.70
C ARG A 253 18.40 14.22 -1.45
N PHE A 254 17.47 15.14 -1.64
CA PHE A 254 16.66 15.72 -0.59
C PHE A 254 15.39 14.89 -0.52
N GLN A 255 15.20 14.16 0.57
CA GLN A 255 14.13 13.21 0.77
C GLN A 255 13.07 13.81 1.68
N ASP A 256 11.83 13.55 1.37
CA ASP A 256 10.67 13.75 2.23
C ASP A 256 9.93 12.42 2.37
N ALA A 257 9.94 11.89 3.58
CA ALA A 257 9.18 10.71 3.96
C ALA A 257 8.20 11.09 5.08
N CYS A 258 6.94 11.36 4.70
CA CYS A 258 5.89 11.73 5.65
C CYS A 258 6.20 13.02 6.41
N ASN A 259 6.61 14.06 5.68
CA ASN A 259 7.05 15.35 6.20
C ASN A 259 8.36 15.30 6.99
N LYS A 260 9.03 14.14 7.00
CA LYS A 260 10.38 13.99 7.56
C LYS A 260 11.42 14.16 6.46
N LEU A 261 12.08 15.30 6.50
CA LEU A 261 13.17 15.65 5.62
C LEU A 261 14.45 14.91 5.99
N SER A 262 15.18 14.43 4.98
CA SER A 262 16.54 13.92 5.17
C SER A 262 17.38 14.13 3.91
N TYR A 263 18.70 14.03 4.04
CA TYR A 263 19.56 13.80 2.89
C TYR A 263 19.82 12.32 2.71
N ALA A 264 19.90 11.87 1.46
CA ALA A 264 20.36 10.54 1.10
C ALA A 264 21.46 10.62 0.04
N GLY A 265 22.32 9.60 -0.02
CA GLY A 265 23.45 9.56 -0.96
C GLY A 265 24.65 10.38 -0.46
N ALA A 266 25.54 10.72 -1.39
CA ALA A 266 26.76 11.47 -1.13
C ALA A 266 27.06 12.44 -2.30
N SER A 267 27.83 13.49 -2.00
CA SER A 267 28.31 14.43 -3.00
C SER A 267 29.20 13.72 -4.04
N ARG A 268 29.63 14.43 -5.08
CA ARG A 268 30.63 13.90 -6.02
C ARG A 268 32.01 13.66 -5.42
N TRP A 269 32.30 14.25 -4.26
CA TRP A 269 33.56 14.04 -3.53
C TRP A 269 33.39 13.06 -2.36
N GLY A 270 32.17 12.59 -2.11
CA GLY A 270 31.87 11.56 -1.11
C GLY A 270 31.38 12.10 0.23
N GLU A 271 31.18 13.41 0.36
CA GLU A 271 30.61 14.00 1.58
C GLU A 271 29.13 13.64 1.74
N VAL A 272 28.70 13.51 3.00
CA VAL A 272 27.31 13.29 3.39
C VAL A 272 26.77 14.51 4.13
N TYR A 273 25.49 14.79 3.95
CA TYR A 273 24.83 16.00 4.42
C TYR A 273 23.84 15.68 5.54
N TYR A 274 23.64 16.66 6.42
CA TYR A 274 22.82 16.55 7.62
C TYR A 274 22.06 17.85 7.86
N PHE A 275 20.95 17.74 8.58
CA PHE A 275 20.22 18.89 9.11
C PHE A 275 20.55 19.09 10.59
N ASN A 276 20.75 20.33 11.00
CA ASN A 276 20.73 20.77 12.39
C ASN A 276 19.32 21.22 12.80
N SER A 277 18.57 21.84 11.89
CA SER A 277 17.19 22.24 12.12
C SER A 277 16.39 22.36 10.82
N VAL A 278 15.08 22.12 10.91
CA VAL A 278 14.06 22.43 9.91
C VAL A 278 12.96 23.18 10.64
N THR A 279 12.55 24.33 10.12
CA THR A 279 11.49 25.15 10.72
C THR A 279 10.60 25.73 9.63
N VAL A 280 9.30 25.61 9.82
CA VAL A 280 8.27 26.17 8.94
C VAL A 280 7.59 27.34 9.65
N ASP A 281 7.54 28.48 8.98
CA ASP A 281 6.78 29.67 9.39
C ASP A 281 5.97 30.20 8.20
N GLY A 282 4.74 29.71 8.05
CA GLY A 282 3.88 30.03 6.91
C GLY A 282 4.55 29.69 5.58
N ALA A 283 4.81 30.70 4.75
CA ALA A 283 5.42 30.54 3.43
C ALA A 283 6.95 30.34 3.45
N ASP A 284 7.59 30.43 4.62
CA ASP A 284 9.04 30.33 4.80
C ASP A 284 9.44 28.98 5.42
N LEU A 285 10.31 28.24 4.73
CA LEU A 285 10.95 27.02 5.20
C LEU A 285 12.42 27.29 5.45
N THR A 286 12.85 27.28 6.71
CA THR A 286 14.25 27.48 7.11
C THR A 286 14.92 26.15 7.42
N ILE A 287 16.06 25.90 6.79
CA ILE A 287 16.85 24.67 6.87
C ILE A 287 18.28 25.04 7.27
N ASP A 288 18.72 24.58 8.44
CA ASP A 288 20.12 24.63 8.87
C ASP A 288 20.76 23.27 8.55
N TRP A 289 21.78 23.28 7.69
CA TRP A 289 22.45 22.08 7.22
C TRP A 289 23.97 22.18 7.36
N TYR A 290 24.61 21.01 7.45
CA TYR A 290 26.06 20.86 7.40
C TYR A 290 26.44 19.57 6.68
N ASN A 291 27.71 19.43 6.29
CA ASN A 291 28.26 18.17 5.79
C ASN A 291 29.42 17.67 6.67
N ASP A 292 29.92 16.47 6.38
CA ASP A 292 31.04 15.87 7.11
C ASP A 292 32.42 16.46 6.76
N TYR A 293 32.50 17.44 5.85
CA TYR A 293 33.68 18.23 5.54
C TYR A 293 33.60 19.62 6.20
N ALA A 294 33.95 19.68 7.47
CA ALA A 294 33.93 20.93 8.22
C ALA A 294 34.90 21.99 7.63
N PRO A 295 34.52 23.28 7.62
CA PRO A 295 33.36 23.86 8.31
C PRO A 295 32.16 24.13 7.38
N GLU A 296 31.96 23.35 6.31
CA GLU A 296 30.89 23.64 5.35
C GLU A 296 29.49 23.46 5.94
N SER A 297 28.74 24.57 5.99
CA SER A 297 27.38 24.64 6.51
C SER A 297 26.63 25.85 5.95
N GLY A 298 25.30 25.85 6.10
CA GLY A 298 24.45 26.96 5.72
C GLY A 298 23.09 26.94 6.41
N VAL A 299 22.52 28.12 6.60
CA VAL A 299 21.13 28.32 7.02
C VAL A 299 20.39 28.94 5.85
N THR A 300 19.48 28.16 5.23
CA THR A 300 18.74 28.57 4.05
C THR A 300 17.26 28.73 4.37
N THR A 301 16.69 29.89 4.07
CA THR A 301 15.25 30.11 4.05
C THR A 301 14.74 30.05 2.61
N LEU A 302 13.81 29.13 2.35
CA LEU A 302 13.08 28.96 1.10
C LEU A 302 11.67 29.53 1.23
N THR A 303 11.33 30.52 0.41
CA THR A 303 10.04 31.22 0.43
C THR A 303 9.19 30.83 -0.77
N ARG A 304 7.93 30.44 -0.51
CA ARG A 304 6.92 30.18 -1.55
C ARG A 304 6.48 31.48 -2.21
N GLY A 305 6.72 31.60 -3.52
CA GLY A 305 6.39 32.81 -4.28
C GLY A 305 4.88 33.09 -4.42
N ASP A 306 4.03 32.08 -4.23
CA ASP A 306 2.58 32.23 -4.23
C ASP A 306 2.00 32.60 -2.85
N GLY A 307 2.84 32.64 -1.81
CA GLY A 307 2.44 32.95 -0.43
C GLY A 307 1.62 31.85 0.25
N SER A 308 1.55 30.65 -0.33
CA SER A 308 0.97 29.49 0.35
C SER A 308 1.87 29.01 1.48
N ASP A 309 1.27 28.43 2.52
CA ASP A 309 2.03 27.85 3.62
C ASP A 309 2.73 26.56 3.18
N TRP A 310 3.92 26.31 3.72
CA TRP A 310 4.50 24.97 3.67
C TRP A 310 3.69 24.01 4.54
N PRO A 311 3.63 22.71 4.19
CA PRO A 311 3.21 21.71 5.16
C PRO A 311 4.15 21.76 6.38
N GLU A 312 3.69 21.28 7.53
CA GLU A 312 4.57 21.08 8.68
C GLU A 312 5.67 20.08 8.28
N LEU A 313 6.94 20.45 8.43
CA LEU A 313 8.12 19.66 8.04
C LEU A 313 9.09 19.56 9.21
N PHE A 314 9.72 18.40 9.36
CA PHE A 314 10.71 18.09 10.41
C PHE A 314 11.84 17.21 9.84
N PHE A 315 12.85 16.83 10.62
CA PHE A 315 14.00 16.03 10.17
C PHE A 315 14.46 14.98 11.20
#